data_AF-A0A1I4W5L3-F1
#
_entry.id   AF-A0A1I4W5L3-F1
#
_cell.length_a   1.000
_cell.length_b   1.000
_cell.length_c   1.000
_cell.angle_alpha   90.00
_cell.angle_beta   90.00
_cell.angle_gamma   90.00
#
_symmetry.space_group_name_H-M   'P 1'
#
loop_
_entity.id
_entity.type
_entity.pdbx_description
1 polymer ?
#
loop_
_entity_poly.entity_id
_entity_poly.type
_entity_poly.pdbx_seq_one_letter_code
_entity_poly.pdbx_strand_id
1 'polypeptide(L)'
;MRFYILASIININLKFLIDENIQNYRQPMVTSIGIILGFVLGFTGKWATEPITETQISDYFVSIGLLTSIILLIIALYRILNNNYPKDNTAKYYQKTLKIFIIGISSAFIGIIISIFQTILNH
;
A
#
# COMPACT_ATOMS: atom_id res chain seq x y z
N MET A 1 -19.32 -43.69 -9.28
CA MET A 1 -20.13 -42.59 -8.68
C MET A 1 -19.55 -42.10 -7.33
N ARG A 2 -19.32 -42.97 -6.33
CA ARG A 2 -18.73 -42.59 -5.02
C ARG A 2 -17.36 -41.88 -5.09
N PHE A 3 -16.47 -42.28 -5.99
CA PHE A 3 -15.14 -41.66 -6.16
C PHE A 3 -15.20 -40.21 -6.69
N TYR A 4 -16.14 -39.90 -7.60
CA TYR A 4 -16.34 -38.54 -8.11
C TYR A 4 -16.86 -37.59 -7.03
N ILE A 5 -17.75 -38.09 -6.17
CA ILE A 5 -18.30 -37.31 -5.04
C ILE A 5 -17.18 -37.01 -4.03
N LEU A 6 -16.32 -37.99 -3.72
CA LEU A 6 -15.19 -37.81 -2.82
C LEU A 6 -14.17 -36.79 -3.35
N ALA A 7 -13.81 -36.88 -4.64
CA ALA A 7 -12.91 -35.93 -5.28
C ALA A 7 -13.49 -34.51 -5.31
N SER A 8 -14.80 -34.37 -5.55
CA SER A 8 -15.50 -33.07 -5.50
C SER A 8 -15.47 -32.45 -4.11
N ILE A 9 -15.75 -33.23 -3.06
CA ILE A 9 -15.74 -32.76 -1.66
C ILE A 9 -14.34 -32.31 -1.24
N ILE A 10 -13.29 -33.07 -1.61
CA ILE A 10 -11.90 -32.69 -1.32
C ILE A 10 -11.54 -31.37 -2.01
N ASN A 11 -11.94 -31.19 -3.26
CA ASN A 11 -11.64 -29.98 -4.04
C ASN A 11 -12.37 -28.74 -3.48
N ILE A 12 -13.62 -28.93 -3.01
CA ILE A 12 -14.40 -27.88 -2.33
C ILE A 12 -13.74 -27.47 -1.01
N ASN A 13 -13.34 -28.43 -0.18
CA ASN A 13 -12.65 -28.14 1.08
C ASN A 13 -11.30 -27.45 0.84
N LEU A 14 -10.55 -27.87 -0.19
CA LEU A 14 -9.28 -27.25 -0.53
C LEU A 14 -9.47 -25.79 -0.99
N LYS A 15 -10.47 -25.51 -1.83
CA LYS A 15 -10.80 -24.13 -2.24
C LYS A 15 -11.22 -23.26 -1.06
N PHE A 16 -12.03 -23.82 -0.15
CA PHE A 16 -12.47 -23.14 1.08
C PHE A 16 -11.29 -22.76 1.99
N LEU A 17 -10.35 -23.68 2.24
CA LEU A 17 -9.16 -23.43 3.06
C LEU A 17 -8.24 -22.34 2.48
N ILE A 18 -8.12 -22.27 1.15
CA ILE A 18 -7.32 -21.25 0.47
C ILE A 18 -7.97 -19.86 0.58
N ASP A 19 -9.29 -19.77 0.40
CA ASP A 19 -10.03 -18.50 0.50
C ASP A 19 -10.06 -17.96 1.95
N GLU A 20 -10.19 -18.84 2.94
CA GLU A 20 -10.18 -18.47 4.37
C GLU A 20 -8.84 -17.87 4.79
N ASN A 21 -7.72 -18.42 4.28
CA ASN A 21 -6.38 -17.92 4.56
C ASN A 21 -6.18 -16.49 4.01
N ILE A 22 -6.72 -16.18 2.82
CA ILE A 22 -6.60 -14.84 2.22
C ILE A 22 -7.39 -13.78 3.01
N GLN A 23 -8.55 -14.13 3.57
CA GLN A 23 -9.31 -13.19 4.41
C GLN A 23 -8.54 -12.78 5.67
N ASN A 24 -7.80 -13.72 6.28
CA ASN A 24 -7.01 -13.45 7.49
C ASN A 24 -5.87 -12.43 7.26
N TYR A 25 -5.38 -12.26 6.02
CA TYR A 25 -4.37 -11.24 5.69
C TYR A 25 -4.92 -9.85 5.40
N ARG A 26 -6.25 -9.68 5.33
CA ARG A 26 -6.87 -8.35 5.09
C ARG A 26 -6.72 -7.45 6.29
N GLN A 27 -7.00 -7.97 7.49
CA GLN A 27 -6.98 -7.17 8.72
C GLN A 27 -5.59 -6.57 8.99
N PRO A 28 -4.49 -7.36 8.97
CA PRO A 28 -3.15 -6.82 9.15
C PRO A 28 -2.79 -5.77 8.09
N MET A 29 -3.21 -6.00 6.84
CA MET A 29 -2.95 -5.08 5.73
C MET A 29 -3.65 -3.72 5.91
N VAL A 30 -4.94 -3.72 6.27
CA VAL A 30 -5.70 -2.49 6.55
C VAL A 30 -5.04 -1.70 7.67
N THR A 31 -4.66 -2.39 8.76
CA THR A 31 -3.98 -1.78 9.89
C THR A 31 -2.64 -1.16 9.49
N SER A 32 -1.79 -1.89 8.77
CA SER A 32 -0.49 -1.36 8.31
C SER A 32 -0.65 -0.16 7.37
N ILE A 33 -1.60 -0.20 6.43
CA ILE A 33 -1.89 0.93 5.53
C ILE A 33 -2.34 2.15 6.35
N GLY A 34 -3.25 1.97 7.30
CA GLY A 34 -3.76 3.07 8.13
C GLY A 34 -2.66 3.74 8.95
N ILE A 35 -1.81 2.95 9.62
CA ILE A 35 -0.68 3.46 10.41
C ILE A 35 0.28 4.26 9.54
N ILE A 36 0.71 3.68 8.42
CA ILE A 36 1.70 4.31 7.54
C ILE A 36 1.14 5.57 6.87
N LEU A 37 -0.13 5.54 6.42
CA LEU A 37 -0.79 6.72 5.89
C LEU A 37 -0.85 7.85 6.93
N GLY A 38 -1.16 7.52 8.19
CA GLY A 38 -1.14 8.49 9.29
C GLY A 38 0.24 9.11 9.50
N PHE A 39 1.30 8.29 9.50
CA PHE A 39 2.68 8.79 9.60
C PHE A 39 3.07 9.67 8.41
N VAL A 40 2.76 9.26 7.17
CA VAL A 40 3.07 10.02 5.96
C VAL A 40 2.35 11.36 5.97
N LEU A 41 1.06 11.39 6.34
CA LEU A 41 0.30 12.63 6.47
C LEU A 41 0.86 13.55 7.55
N GLY A 42 1.18 13.01 8.73
CA GLY A 42 1.78 13.76 9.82
C GLY A 42 3.14 14.34 9.47
N PHE A 43 3.99 13.56 8.79
CA PHE A 43 5.27 14.01 8.26
C PHE A 43 5.08 15.12 7.21
N THR A 44 4.19 14.90 6.25
CA THR A 44 3.88 15.87 5.18
C THR A 44 3.38 17.19 5.76
N GLY A 45 2.52 17.15 6.78
CA GLY A 45 2.01 18.34 7.45
C GLY A 45 3.13 19.15 8.12
N LYS A 46 4.05 18.48 8.84
CA LYS A 46 5.21 19.15 9.44
C LYS A 46 6.12 19.77 8.39
N TRP A 47 6.49 18.98 7.39
CA TRP A 47 7.36 19.41 6.29
C TRP A 47 6.77 20.60 5.52
N ALA A 48 5.47 20.58 5.23
CA ALA A 48 4.78 21.66 4.51
C ALA A 48 4.66 22.97 5.31
N THR A 49 4.82 22.93 6.63
CA THR A 49 4.76 24.12 7.51
C THR A 49 6.14 24.65 7.89
N GLU A 50 7.22 24.00 7.48
CA GLU A 50 8.58 24.41 7.80
C GLU A 50 8.92 25.72 7.05
N PRO A 51 9.51 26.72 7.73
CA PRO A 51 9.80 28.01 7.10
C PRO A 51 10.83 27.84 5.98
N ILE A 52 10.41 28.17 4.75
CA ILE A 52 11.23 28.05 3.57
C ILE A 52 12.15 29.27 3.49
N THR A 53 13.46 29.06 3.69
CA THR A 53 14.46 30.15 3.58
C THR A 53 14.91 30.32 2.13
N GLU A 54 15.15 29.21 1.43
CA GLU A 54 15.39 29.15 -0.02
C GLU A 54 14.68 27.92 -0.59
N THR A 55 13.99 28.07 -1.72
CA THR A 55 13.32 26.96 -2.40
C THR A 55 14.32 26.16 -3.21
N GLN A 56 14.51 24.89 -2.85
CA GLN A 56 15.38 23.97 -3.58
C GLN A 56 14.58 23.08 -4.53
N ILE A 57 15.20 22.66 -5.63
CA ILE A 57 14.58 21.71 -6.58
C ILE A 57 14.17 20.41 -5.86
N SER A 58 14.92 19.97 -4.85
CA SER A 58 14.58 18.84 -3.98
C SER A 58 13.20 18.95 -3.34
N ASP A 59 12.75 20.16 -3.00
CA ASP A 59 11.50 20.37 -2.27
C ASP A 59 10.30 20.02 -3.15
N TYR A 60 10.43 20.26 -4.46
CA TYR A 60 9.45 19.82 -5.45
C TYR A 60 9.43 18.28 -5.55
N PHE A 61 10.59 17.62 -5.55
CA PHE A 61 10.65 16.15 -5.58
C PHE A 61 10.06 15.52 -4.32
N VAL A 62 10.32 16.10 -3.14
CA VAL A 62 9.71 15.66 -1.88
C VAL A 62 8.20 15.84 -1.94
N SER A 63 7.72 17.01 -2.34
CA SER A 63 6.28 17.30 -2.46
C SER A 63 5.56 16.30 -3.36
N ILE A 64 6.10 16.07 -4.56
CA ILE A 64 5.53 15.14 -5.54
C ILE A 64 5.58 13.71 -5.01
N GLY A 65 6.70 13.31 -4.38
CA GLY A 65 6.87 11.98 -3.81
C GLY A 65 5.88 11.69 -2.68
N LEU A 66 5.67 12.67 -1.79
CA LEU A 66 4.72 12.59 -0.68
C LEU A 66 3.27 12.58 -1.17
N LEU A 67 2.90 13.48 -2.08
CA LEU A 67 1.54 13.51 -2.66
C LEU A 67 1.22 12.20 -3.38
N THR A 68 2.16 11.71 -4.21
CA THR A 68 2.01 10.43 -4.91
C THR A 68 1.87 9.27 -3.93
N SER A 69 2.66 9.25 -2.86
CA SER A 69 2.55 8.26 -1.77
C SER A 69 1.16 8.27 -1.12
N ILE A 70 0.67 9.44 -0.71
CA ILE A 70 -0.64 9.59 -0.08
C ILE A 70 -1.75 9.06 -1.00
N ILE A 71 -1.74 9.45 -2.28
CA ILE A 71 -2.74 9.00 -3.26
C ILE A 71 -2.70 7.48 -3.42
N LEU A 72 -1.51 6.88 -3.56
CA LEU A 72 -1.36 5.43 -3.71
C LEU A 72 -1.80 4.67 -2.45
N LEU A 73 -1.48 5.18 -1.26
CA LEU A 73 -1.90 4.58 0.01
C LEU A 73 -3.43 4.67 0.21
N ILE A 74 -4.06 5.78 -0.18
CA ILE A 74 -5.53 5.91 -0.18
C ILE A 74 -6.15 4.93 -1.18
N ILE A 75 -5.59 4.78 -2.37
CA ILE A 75 -6.05 3.78 -3.35
C ILE A 75 -5.92 2.36 -2.80
N ALA A 76 -4.79 2.03 -2.16
CA ALA A 76 -4.59 0.73 -1.53
C ALA A 76 -5.62 0.49 -0.42
N LEU A 77 -5.87 1.49 0.43
CA LEU A 77 -6.87 1.43 1.50
C LEU A 77 -8.28 1.21 0.95
N TYR A 78 -8.69 2.01 -0.03
CA TYR A 78 -9.99 1.88 -0.69
C TYR A 78 -10.17 0.47 -1.27
N ARG A 79 -9.14 -0.05 -1.96
CA ARG A 79 -9.20 -1.38 -2.56
C ARG A 79 -9.35 -2.47 -1.50
N ILE A 80 -8.62 -2.41 -0.39
CA ILE A 80 -8.72 -3.45 0.64
C ILE A 80 -10.03 -3.38 1.45
N LEU A 81 -10.58 -2.18 1.65
CA LEU A 81 -11.89 -1.96 2.30
C LEU A 81 -13.07 -2.34 1.40
N ASN A 82 -12.92 -2.22 0.08
CA ASN A 82 -13.98 -2.57 -0.85
C ASN A 82 -14.24 -4.09 -0.80
N ASN A 83 -15.37 -4.46 -0.20
CA ASN A 83 -15.79 -5.86 -0.06
C ASN A 83 -16.39 -6.44 -1.36
N ASN A 84 -16.59 -5.61 -2.38
CA ASN A 84 -17.17 -6.04 -3.67
C ASN A 84 -16.09 -6.56 -4.64
N TYR A 85 -15.30 -7.55 -4.21
CA TYR A 85 -14.24 -8.16 -5.03
C TYR A 85 -14.68 -9.50 -5.64
N PRO A 86 -14.25 -9.83 -6.87
CA PRO A 86 -14.56 -11.10 -7.49
C PRO A 86 -13.90 -12.26 -6.71
N LYS A 87 -14.73 -13.11 -6.11
CA LYS A 87 -14.30 -14.26 -5.30
C LYS A 87 -13.41 -15.25 -6.09
N ASP A 88 -13.56 -15.31 -7.41
CA ASP A 88 -12.74 -16.18 -8.26
C ASP A 88 -11.29 -15.71 -8.44
N ASN A 89 -10.93 -14.49 -8.05
CA ASN A 89 -9.57 -13.96 -8.21
C ASN A 89 -9.08 -13.16 -6.99
N THR A 90 -9.51 -13.54 -5.79
CA THR A 90 -9.18 -12.86 -4.52
C THR A 90 -7.67 -12.67 -4.32
N ALA A 91 -6.87 -13.69 -4.64
CA ALA A 91 -5.41 -13.63 -4.51
C ALA A 91 -4.76 -12.56 -5.41
N LYS A 92 -5.16 -12.47 -6.69
CA LYS A 92 -4.62 -11.47 -7.63
C LYS A 92 -5.01 -10.06 -7.21
N TYR A 93 -6.23 -9.88 -6.73
CA TYR A 93 -6.70 -8.59 -6.22
C TYR A 93 -5.84 -8.13 -5.04
N TYR A 94 -5.60 -9.01 -4.07
CA TYR A 94 -4.77 -8.76 -2.90
C TYR A 94 -3.33 -8.41 -3.28
N GLN A 95 -2.68 -9.21 -4.13
CA GLN A 95 -1.31 -8.93 -4.59
C GLN A 95 -1.20 -7.59 -5.31
N LYS A 96 -2.19 -7.22 -6.12
CA LYS A 96 -2.20 -5.91 -6.77
C LYS A 96 -2.34 -4.79 -5.74
N THR A 97 -3.13 -4.98 -4.68
CA THR A 97 -3.24 -3.98 -3.60
C THR A 97 -1.91 -3.86 -2.84
N LEU A 98 -1.24 -4.99 -2.58
CA LEU A 98 0.06 -5.01 -1.93
C LEU A 98 1.12 -4.28 -2.76
N LYS A 99 1.14 -4.49 -4.08
CA LYS A 99 2.03 -3.75 -4.98
C LYS A 99 1.78 -2.24 -4.93
N ILE A 100 0.52 -1.79 -4.97
CA ILE A 100 0.19 -0.36 -4.85
C ILE A 100 0.68 0.20 -3.51
N PHE A 101 0.45 -0.53 -2.42
CA PHE A 101 0.91 -0.16 -1.09
C PHE A 101 2.44 0.01 -1.04
N ILE A 102 3.21 -0.96 -1.54
CA ILE A 102 4.67 -0.91 -1.56
C ILE A 102 5.19 0.22 -2.47
N ILE A 103 4.58 0.44 -3.63
CA ILE A 103 4.95 1.55 -4.53
C ILE A 103 4.66 2.90 -3.86
N GLY A 104 3.54 3.03 -3.16
CA GLY A 104 3.19 4.24 -2.40
C GLY A 104 4.25 4.58 -1.36
N ILE A 105 4.60 3.61 -0.50
CA ILE A 105 5.66 3.78 0.50
C ILE A 105 6.98 4.16 -0.17
N SER A 106 7.39 3.42 -1.19
CA SER A 106 8.66 3.64 -1.88
C SER A 106 8.74 5.04 -2.50
N SER A 107 7.62 5.56 -3.04
CA SER A 107 7.53 6.92 -3.59
C SER A 107 7.87 8.00 -2.57
N ALA A 108 7.37 7.87 -1.33
CA ALA A 108 7.72 8.82 -0.27
C ALA A 108 9.21 8.76 0.09
N PHE A 109 9.76 7.55 0.23
CA PHE A 109 11.18 7.38 0.55
C PHE A 109 12.09 7.94 -0.54
N ILE A 110 11.78 7.72 -1.82
CA ILE A 110 12.57 8.26 -2.93
C ILE A 110 12.63 9.78 -2.89
N GLY A 111 11.49 10.45 -2.67
CA GLY A 111 11.46 11.92 -2.54
C GLY A 111 12.35 12.43 -1.42
N ILE A 112 12.29 11.80 -0.25
CA ILE A 112 13.11 12.15 0.92
C ILE A 112 14.60 11.89 0.68
N ILE A 113 14.94 10.74 0.07
CA ILE A 113 16.34 10.39 -0.25
C ILE A 113 16.94 11.44 -1.18
N ILE A 114 16.22 11.87 -2.22
CA ILE A 114 16.68 12.92 -3.15
C ILE A 114 16.98 14.22 -2.38
N SER A 115 16.10 14.60 -1.46
CA SER A 115 16.30 15.79 -0.62
C SER A 115 17.55 15.68 0.25
N ILE A 116 17.76 14.56 0.93
CA ILE A 116 18.96 14.33 1.75
C ILE A 116 20.23 14.41 0.91
N PHE A 117 20.26 13.77 -0.27
CA PHE A 117 21.42 13.81 -1.16
C PHE A 117 21.73 15.24 -1.61
N GLN A 118 20.71 16.03 -1.94
CA GLN A 118 20.90 17.42 -2.33
C GLN A 118 21.38 18.30 -1.16
N THR A 119 20.82 18.11 0.04
CA THR A 119 21.29 18.83 1.23
C THR A 119 22.76 18.53 1.53
N ILE A 120 23.20 17.28 1.36
CA ILE A 120 24.61 16.90 1.56
C ILE A 120 25.52 17.49 0.48
N LEU A 121 25.07 17.55 -0.78
CA LEU A 121 25.87 18.04 -1.91
C LEU A 121 25.99 19.58 -1.94
N ASN A 122 24.96 20.28 -1.44
CA ASN A 122 24.93 21.74 -1.36
C ASN A 122 25.62 22.29 -0.10
N HIS A 123 26.13 21.41 0.76
CA HIS A 123 26.96 21.73 1.92
C HIS A 123 28.44 21.45 1.64
#